data_AF-A0A6P6X360-F1
#
_entry.id   AF-A0A6P6X360-F1
#
_cell.length_a   1.000
_cell.length_b   1.000
_cell.length_c   1.000
_cell.angle_alpha   90.00
_cell.angle_beta   90.00
_cell.angle_gamma   90.00
#
_symmetry.space_group_name_H-M   'P 1'
#
loop_
_entity.id
_entity.type
_entity.pdbx_description
1 polymer ?
#
loop_
_entity_poly.entity_id
_entity_poly.type
_entity_poly.pdbx_seq_one_letter_code
_entity_poly.pdbx_strand_id
1 'polypeptide(L)'
;MEGCRSREYQIYEIGGGSGTCAKGIMDYLKLNAPTRVYNSLTYISIEISSSLAKKQMETVGAVQSHLSRFRVECRDAANRSGWGEADQQPCWVIMFRGLFTMTISILLMPSHVDTGS
;
A
#
# COMPACT_ATOMS: atom_id res chain seq x y z
N MET A 1 26.79 -13.68 -9.81
CA MET A 1 26.00 -12.59 -10.43
C MET A 1 24.71 -12.48 -9.64
N GLU A 2 24.70 -11.64 -8.61
CA GLU A 2 23.47 -11.38 -7.87
C GLU A 2 22.62 -10.42 -8.71
N GLY A 3 21.52 -10.94 -9.24
CA GLY A 3 20.56 -10.15 -9.99
C GLY A 3 20.06 -9.02 -9.10
N CYS A 4 20.18 -7.79 -9.59
CA CYS A 4 19.51 -6.62 -9.01
C CYS A 4 18.01 -6.91 -9.02
N ARG A 5 17.48 -7.42 -7.90
CA ARG A 5 16.03 -7.50 -7.71
C ARG A 5 15.52 -6.07 -7.87
N SER A 6 14.66 -5.84 -8.85
CA SER A 6 13.94 -4.58 -8.99
C SER A 6 13.34 -4.25 -7.63
N ARG A 7 13.78 -3.16 -7.00
CA ARG A 7 13.20 -2.71 -5.73
C ARG A 7 11.76 -2.30 -5.99
N GLU A 8 10.83 -3.16 -5.61
CA GLU A 8 9.40 -2.90 -5.63
C GLU A 8 9.04 -2.11 -4.37
N TYR A 9 8.30 -1.02 -4.56
CA TYR A 9 7.82 -0.19 -3.45
C TYR A 9 6.43 -0.65 -3.09
N GLN A 10 6.18 -0.97 -1.81
CA GLN A 10 4.89 -1.49 -1.38
C GLN A 10 4.23 -0.57 -0.36
N ILE A 11 3.02 -0.13 -0.65
CA ILE A 11 2.16 0.58 0.30
C ILE A 11 1.01 -0.34 0.67
N TYR A 12 0.82 -0.57 1.96
CA TYR A 12 -0.35 -1.24 2.52
C TYR A 12 -1.26 -0.21 3.16
N GLU A 13 -2.55 -0.21 2.81
CA GLU A 13 -3.56 0.60 3.48
C GLU A 13 -4.56 -0.32 4.19
N ILE A 14 -4.74 -0.17 5.50
CA ILE A 14 -5.72 -0.94 6.25
C ILE A 14 -6.96 -0.06 6.47
N GLY A 15 -8.10 -0.50 5.94
CA GLY A 15 -9.39 0.19 6.06
C GLY A 15 -9.51 1.42 5.15
N GLY A 16 -9.26 1.26 3.84
CA GLY A 16 -9.25 2.36 2.86
C GLY A 16 -10.62 2.99 2.54
N GLY A 17 -11.71 2.47 3.12
CA GLY A 17 -13.05 3.05 2.95
C GLY A 17 -13.49 3.04 1.50
N SER A 18 -13.81 4.21 0.93
CA SER A 18 -14.17 4.34 -0.49
C SER A 18 -12.97 4.36 -1.45
N GLY A 19 -11.73 4.33 -0.96
CA GLY A 19 -10.53 4.35 -1.81
C GLY A 19 -10.10 5.74 -2.25
N THR A 20 -10.72 6.79 -1.69
CA THR A 20 -10.37 8.18 -1.99
C THR A 20 -8.95 8.52 -1.54
N CYS A 21 -8.50 7.99 -0.39
CA CYS A 21 -7.14 8.18 0.11
C CYS A 21 -6.12 7.52 -0.82
N ALA A 22 -6.28 6.22 -1.10
CA ALA A 22 -5.48 5.49 -2.09
C ALA A 22 -5.37 6.24 -3.43
N LYS A 23 -6.51 6.66 -4.00
CA LYS A 23 -6.53 7.42 -5.26
C LYS A 23 -5.70 8.71 -5.14
N GLY A 24 -5.90 9.49 -4.08
CA GLY A 24 -5.19 10.75 -3.86
C GLY A 24 -3.68 10.55 -3.71
N ILE A 25 -3.25 9.52 -2.98
CA ILE A 25 -1.82 9.17 -2.82
C ILE A 25 -1.23 8.77 -4.18
N MET A 26 -1.90 7.89 -4.91
CA MET A 26 -1.42 7.43 -6.22
C MET A 26 -1.39 8.55 -7.26
N ASP A 27 -2.39 9.44 -7.27
CA ASP A 27 -2.41 10.65 -8.10
C ASP A 27 -1.22 11.56 -7.76
N TYR A 28 -0.97 11.80 -6.47
CA TYR A 28 0.16 12.60 -6.02
C TYR A 28 1.51 11.99 -6.41
N LEU A 29 1.70 10.68 -6.19
CA LEU A 29 2.93 9.98 -6.56
C LEU A 29 3.16 9.99 -8.07
N LYS A 30 2.11 9.82 -8.87
CA LYS A 30 2.21 9.88 -10.33
C LYS A 30 2.68 11.26 -10.81
N LEU A 31 2.26 12.33 -10.15
CA LEU A 31 2.59 13.71 -10.52
C LEU A 31 3.95 14.17 -9.98
N ASN A 32 4.36 13.68 -8.81
CA ASN A 32 5.49 14.27 -8.06
C ASN A 32 6.67 13.31 -7.84
N ALA A 33 6.47 12.00 -7.91
CA ALA A 33 7.56 11.04 -7.73
C ALA A 33 8.32 10.81 -9.04
N PRO A 34 9.61 10.44 -8.98
CA PRO A 34 10.33 9.98 -10.16
C PRO A 34 9.58 8.82 -10.84
N THR A 35 9.51 8.83 -12.17
CA THR A 35 8.74 7.84 -12.95
C THR A 35 9.08 6.40 -12.57
N ARG A 36 10.36 6.12 -12.25
CA ARG A 36 10.81 4.80 -11.79
C ARG A 36 10.12 4.36 -10.49
N VAL A 37 9.93 5.27 -9.54
CA VAL A 37 9.30 5.00 -8.23
C VAL A 37 7.83 4.67 -8.41
N TYR A 38 7.09 5.53 -9.12
CA TYR A 38 5.68 5.26 -9.38
C TYR A 38 5.48 4.00 -10.23
N ASN A 39 6.36 3.73 -11.19
CA ASN A 39 6.23 2.56 -12.05
C ASN A 39 6.48 1.24 -11.34
N SER A 40 7.30 1.21 -10.29
CA SER A 40 7.59 0.03 -9.46
C SER A 40 6.78 -0.03 -8.16
N LEU A 41 5.78 0.84 -8.01
CA LEU A 41 4.88 0.87 -6.85
C LEU A 41 3.79 -0.21 -6.97
N THR A 42 3.55 -0.92 -5.87
CA THR A 42 2.34 -1.68 -5.61
C THR A 42 1.62 -1.12 -4.39
N TYR A 43 0.35 -0.74 -4.57
CA TYR A 43 -0.54 -0.27 -3.52
C TYR A 43 -1.57 -1.36 -3.21
N ILE A 44 -1.59 -1.81 -1.96
CA ILE A 44 -2.39 -2.94 -1.50
C ILE A 44 -3.33 -2.42 -0.41
N SER A 45 -4.63 -2.39 -0.70
CA SER A 45 -5.63 -2.06 0.31
C SER A 45 -6.15 -3.33 0.95
N ILE A 46 -6.07 -3.42 2.28
CA ILE A 46 -6.66 -4.48 3.10
C ILE A 46 -8.00 -3.96 3.63
N GLU A 47 -9.08 -4.58 3.16
CA GLU A 47 -10.44 -4.17 3.47
C GLU A 47 -11.26 -5.38 3.92
N ILE A 48 -11.97 -5.27 5.03
CA ILE A 48 -12.80 -6.37 5.53
C ILE A 48 -14.16 -6.42 4.82
N SER A 49 -14.65 -5.27 4.35
CA SER A 49 -15.95 -5.15 3.71
C SER A 49 -15.85 -5.36 2.19
N SER A 50 -16.50 -6.41 1.68
CA SER A 50 -16.52 -6.71 0.24
C SER A 50 -17.16 -5.61 -0.61
N SER A 51 -18.16 -4.90 -0.08
CA SER A 51 -18.81 -3.78 -0.78
C SER A 51 -17.87 -2.57 -0.89
N LEU A 52 -17.11 -2.26 0.17
CA LEU A 52 -16.09 -1.23 0.12
C LEU A 52 -14.93 -1.65 -0.78
N ALA A 53 -14.50 -2.90 -0.73
CA ALA A 53 -13.45 -3.41 -1.61
C ALA A 53 -13.78 -3.20 -3.09
N LYS A 54 -15.03 -3.51 -3.50
CA LYS A 54 -15.51 -3.23 -4.85
C LYS A 54 -15.50 -1.73 -5.16
N LYS A 55 -16.00 -0.90 -4.25
CA LYS A 55 -16.02 0.56 -4.40
C LYS A 55 -14.63 1.17 -4.54
N GLN A 56 -13.63 0.63 -3.83
CA GLN A 56 -12.24 1.04 -3.96
C GLN A 56 -11.69 0.74 -5.35
N MET A 57 -11.95 -0.46 -5.88
CA MET A 57 -11.56 -0.82 -7.25
C MET A 57 -12.21 0.10 -8.29
N GLU A 58 -13.49 0.46 -8.13
CA GLU A 58 -14.17 1.42 -9.01
C GLU A 58 -13.54 2.82 -8.91
N THR A 59 -13.27 3.29 -7.68
CA THR A 59 -12.76 4.64 -7.41
C THR A 59 -11.33 4.82 -7.91
N VAL A 60 -10.43 3.90 -7.57
CA VAL A 60 -9.03 3.95 -7.99
C VAL A 60 -8.90 3.57 -9.47
N GLY A 61 -9.69 2.59 -9.91
CA GLY A 61 -9.72 2.12 -11.30
C GLY A 61 -10.26 3.13 -12.32
N ALA A 62 -10.93 4.19 -11.87
CA ALA A 62 -11.27 5.33 -12.72
C ALA A 62 -10.03 5.99 -13.36
N VAL A 63 -8.83 5.76 -12.82
CA VAL A 63 -7.56 6.19 -13.40
C VAL A 63 -6.80 4.98 -13.95
N GLN A 64 -6.76 4.84 -15.28
CA GLN A 64 -6.19 3.68 -15.97
C GLN A 64 -4.75 3.32 -15.53
N SER A 65 -3.92 4.32 -15.23
CA SER A 65 -2.53 4.11 -14.81
C SER A 65 -2.39 3.46 -13.42
N HIS A 66 -3.45 3.48 -12.62
CA HIS A 66 -3.47 2.94 -11.26
C HIS A 66 -3.80 1.45 -11.26
N LEU A 67 -4.58 0.97 -12.24
CA LEU A 67 -5.09 -0.41 -12.30
C LEU A 67 -4.01 -1.50 -12.23
N SER A 68 -2.85 -1.27 -12.83
CA SER A 68 -1.73 -2.23 -12.80
C SER A 68 -0.94 -2.21 -11.48
N ARG A 69 -1.24 -1.27 -10.59
CA ARG A 69 -0.47 -0.98 -9.37
C ARG A 69 -1.33 -1.05 -8.12
N PHE A 70 -2.65 -1.05 -8.25
CA PHE A 70 -3.58 -1.08 -7.14
C PHE A 70 -4.28 -2.44 -7.08
N ARG A 71 -4.32 -3.02 -5.88
CA ARG A 71 -5.18 -4.18 -5.62
C ARG A 71 -5.83 -4.05 -4.25
N VAL A 72 -6.99 -4.68 -4.11
CA VAL A 72 -7.69 -4.79 -2.83
C VAL A 72 -7.70 -6.26 -2.41
N GLU A 73 -7.27 -6.53 -1.19
CA GLU A 73 -7.37 -7.83 -0.54
C GLU A 73 -8.54 -7.76 0.45
N CYS A 74 -9.64 -8.44 0.11
CA CYS A 74 -10.83 -8.48 0.96
C CYS A 74 -10.62 -9.47 2.11
N ARG A 75 -10.00 -9.04 3.22
CA ARG A 75 -9.66 -9.89 4.37
C ARG A 75 -9.53 -9.09 5.66
N ASP A 76 -9.57 -9.80 6.79
CA ASP A 76 -9.24 -9.23 8.09
C ASP A 76 -7.72 -9.00 8.20
N ALA A 77 -7.32 -7.74 8.44
CA ALA A 77 -5.93 -7.37 8.66
C ALA A 77 -5.33 -7.98 9.93
N ALA A 78 -6.16 -8.30 10.94
CA ALA A 78 -5.73 -8.98 12.17
C ALA A 78 -5.44 -10.47 11.94
N ASN A 79 -5.89 -11.05 10.83
CA ASN A 79 -5.56 -12.43 10.48
C ASN A 79 -4.12 -12.53 9.98
N ARG A 80 -3.22 -12.98 10.88
CA ARG A 80 -1.79 -13.18 10.59
C ARG A 80 -1.53 -14.08 9.38
N SER A 81 -2.37 -15.10 9.15
CA SER A 81 -2.15 -16.03 8.02
C SER A 81 -2.29 -15.35 6.65
N GLY A 82 -2.92 -14.17 6.59
CA GLY A 82 -3.08 -13.41 5.35
C GLY A 82 -1.85 -12.61 4.91
N TRP A 83 -0.80 -12.51 5.74
CA TRP A 83 0.37 -11.67 5.46
C TRP A 83 1.58 -12.44 4.90
N GLY A 84 1.57 -13.77 4.97
CA GLY A 84 2.68 -14.61 4.53
C GLY A 84 3.91 -14.50 5.43
N GLU A 85 5.07 -14.87 4.88
CA GLU A 85 6.36 -14.75 5.54
C GLU A 85 6.81 -13.29 5.65
N ALA A 86 7.55 -12.96 6.70
CA ALA A 86 8.07 -11.61 6.89
C ALA A 86 9.10 -11.28 5.81
N ASP A 87 8.80 -10.27 4.98
CA ASP A 87 9.75 -9.68 4.04
C ASP A 87 10.54 -8.55 4.72
N GLN A 88 11.84 -8.48 4.43
CA GLN A 88 12.74 -7.43 4.92
C GLN A 88 12.80 -6.21 3.99
N GLN A 89 12.12 -6.25 2.84
CA GLN A 89 11.99 -5.08 1.98
C GLN A 89 11.21 -3.95 2.69
N PRO A 90 11.64 -2.69 2.54
CA PRO A 90 10.92 -1.57 3.13
C PRO A 90 9.53 -1.46 2.52
N CYS A 91 8.50 -1.46 3.37
CA CYS A 91 7.12 -1.19 2.99
C CYS A 91 6.56 -0.05 3.86
N TRP A 92 5.55 0.62 3.33
CA TRP A 92 4.82 1.66 4.04
C TRP A 92 3.44 1.13 4.43
N VAL A 93 3.08 1.25 5.70
CA VAL A 93 1.74 0.90 6.17
C VAL A 93 1.00 2.18 6.54
N ILE A 94 -0.22 2.32 6.04
CA ILE A 94 -1.16 3.39 6.30
C ILE A 94 -2.38 2.77 6.99
N MET A 95 -2.78 3.32 8.12
CA MET A 95 -3.98 2.88 8.83
C MET A 95 -4.80 4.09 9.25
N PHE A 96 -6.08 4.13 8.87
CA PHE A 96 -6.99 5.21 9.23
C PHE A 96 -8.16 4.66 10.06
N ARG A 97 -8.35 5.18 11.28
CA ARG A 97 -9.49 4.82 12.13
C ARG A 97 -10.56 5.91 11.98
N GLY A 98 -11.81 5.52 11.74
CA GLY A 98 -12.95 6.41 11.44
C GLY A 98 -13.43 7.34 12.55
N LEU A 99 -12.59 7.66 13.55
CA LEU A 99 -12.86 8.73 14.50
C LEU A 99 -11.69 9.74 14.47
N PHE A 100 -11.95 10.85 13.79
CA PHE A 100 -11.24 12.13 13.82
C PHE A 100 -9.85 12.23 13.13
N THR A 101 -9.77 13.21 12.21
CA THR A 101 -8.61 13.93 11.66
C THR A 101 -7.32 13.15 11.33
N MET A 102 -7.09 13.00 10.03
CA MET A 102 -5.78 12.93 9.33
C MET A 102 -4.55 12.74 10.23
N THR A 103 -4.33 11.52 10.71
CA THR A 103 -3.00 11.07 11.10
C THR A 103 -2.61 9.97 10.13
N ILE A 104 -1.80 10.31 9.13
CA ILE A 104 -1.05 9.31 8.38
C ILE A 104 0.03 8.82 9.35
N SER A 105 -0.24 7.72 10.05
CA SER A 105 0.83 7.02 10.77
C SER A 105 1.63 6.25 9.72
N ILE A 106 2.66 6.88 9.15
CA ILE A 106 3.62 6.16 8.30
C ILE A 106 4.46 5.30 9.24
N LEU A 107 4.15 4.01 9.34
CA LEU A 107 5.10 3.07 9.93
C LEU A 107 6.16 2.77 8.86
N LEU A 108 7.29 3.45 8.95
CA LEU A 108 8.52 2.96 8.31
C LEU A 108 8.99 1.79 9.16
N MET A 109 8.96 0.56 8.62
CA MET A 109 9.74 -0.52 9.22
C MET A 109 11.20 -0.31 8.79
N PRO A 110 12.12 0.10 9.70
CA PRO A 110 13.52 0.16 9.35
C PRO A 110 14.00 -1.26 9.06
N SER A 111 14.70 -1.45 7.94
CA SER A 111 15.60 -2.59 7.78
C SER A 111 16.55 -2.57 8.97
N HIS A 112 16.64 -3.69 9.68
CA HIS A 112 17.45 -3.88 10.88
C HIS A 112 18.75 -3.08 10.86
N VAL A 113 19.01 -2.38 11.97
CA VAL A 113 20.35 -1.87 12.30
C VAL A 113 21.26 -3.09 12.41
N ASP A 114 22.29 -3.16 11.58
CA ASP A 114 23.39 -4.14 11.74
C ASP A 114 23.99 -3.92 13.14
N THR A 115 23.58 -4.73 14.12
CA THR A 115 24.41 -4.93 15.31
C THR A 115 25.48 -5.94 14.91
N GLY A 116 26.53 -5.43 14.26
CA GLY A 116 27.78 -6.16 14.12
C GLY A 116 28.25 -6.60 15.51
N SER A 117 28.42 -7.91 15.67
CA SER A 117 29.20 -8.55 16.72
C SER A 117 30.30 -9.37 16.06
#